data_AF-A0A8T3PUN7-F1
#
_entry.id   AF-A0A8T3PUN7-F1
#
_cell.length_a   1.000
_cell.length_b   1.000
_cell.length_c   1.000
_cell.angle_alpha   90.00
_cell.angle_beta   90.00
_cell.angle_gamma   90.00
#
_symmetry.space_group_name_H-M   'P 1'
#
loop_
_entity.id
_entity.type
_entity.pdbx_description
1 polymer ?
#
loop_
_entity_poly.entity_id
_entity_poly.type
_entity_poly.pdbx_seq_one_letter_code
_entity_poly.pdbx_strand_id
1 'polypeptide(L)' 'MKLTEIIRAAGGVVVREAGGAAEILLVHRPAYDDWTFPKGKARADEEEAASSSWT' A
#
# COMPACT_ATOMS: atom_id res chain seq x y z
N MET A 1 13.29 -8.87 26.74
CA MET A 1 13.64 -9.07 25.32
C MET A 1 12.36 -8.87 24.52
N LYS A 2 12.25 -7.76 23.77
CA LYS A 2 11.04 -7.49 22.96
C LYS A 2 11.08 -8.45 21.77
N LEU A 3 10.13 -9.37 21.69
CA LEU A 3 9.92 -10.13 20.46
C LEU A 3 9.48 -9.14 19.39
N THR A 4 10.25 -9.02 18.31
CA THR A 4 9.84 -8.24 17.14
C THR A 4 8.68 -8.96 16.49
N GLU A 5 7.49 -8.42 16.65
CA GLU A 5 6.29 -8.92 15.99
C GLU A 5 6.38 -8.62 14.50
N ILE A 6 6.31 -9.67 13.67
CA ILE A 6 6.26 -9.52 12.22
C ILE A 6 4.84 -9.08 11.87
N ILE A 7 4.69 -7.81 11.47
CA ILE A 7 3.42 -7.28 10.95
C ILE A 7 3.36 -7.54 9.45
N ARG A 8 2.38 -8.31 9.01
CA ARG A 8 2.11 -8.52 7.59
C ARG A 8 1.44 -7.30 6.97
N ALA A 9 1.85 -6.97 5.76
CA ALA A 9 1.31 -5.86 4.99
C ALA A 9 1.26 -6.24 3.51
N ALA A 10 0.24 -5.73 2.82
CA ALA A 10 0.08 -5.85 1.38
C ALA A 10 -0.07 -4.47 0.76
N GLY A 11 0.19 -4.37 -0.54
CA GLY A 11 0.05 -3.13 -1.29
C GLY A 11 0.20 -3.38 -2.78
N GLY A 12 0.26 -2.31 -3.57
CA GLY A 12 0.37 -2.46 -5.02
C GLY A 12 0.88 -1.22 -5.73
N VAL A 13 1.27 -1.42 -6.99
CA VAL A 13 1.55 -0.34 -7.94
C VAL A 13 0.31 -0.17 -8.80
N VAL A 14 -0.44 0.90 -8.57
CA VAL A 14 -1.62 1.21 -9.38
C VAL A 14 -1.18 1.99 -10.61
N VAL A 15 -1.47 1.42 -11.77
CA VAL A 15 -1.09 1.96 -13.08
C VAL A 15 -2.34 2.29 -13.86
N ARG A 16 -2.36 3.45 -14.51
CA ARG A 16 -3.33 3.75 -15.57
C ARG A 16 -2.62 4.29 -16.81
N GLU A 17 -3.17 4.01 -17.97
CA GLU A 17 -2.69 4.61 -19.23
C GLU A 17 -3.44 5.91 -19.48
N ALA A 18 -2.71 7.01 -19.68
CA ALA A 18 -3.26 8.31 -20.03
C ALA A 18 -2.30 9.04 -20.98
N GLY A 19 -2.82 9.61 -22.07
CA GLY A 19 -2.01 10.37 -23.02
C GLY A 19 -0.89 9.58 -23.70
N GLY A 20 -1.02 8.24 -23.78
CA GLY A 20 0.01 7.37 -24.34
C GLY A 20 1.19 7.07 -23.39
N ALA A 21 1.02 7.34 -22.10
CA ALA A 21 2.00 7.03 -21.06
C ALA A 21 1.33 6.37 -19.85
N ALA A 22 2.12 5.55 -19.14
CA ALA A 22 1.73 5.00 -17.85
C ALA A 22 1.85 6.07 -16.75
N GLU A 23 0.76 6.29 -16.04
CA GLU A 23 0.71 7.09 -14.82
C GLU A 23 0.63 6.18 -13.60
N ILE A 24 1.39 6.53 -12.56
CA ILE A 24 1.54 5.73 -11.34
C ILE A 24 0.95 6.47 -10.15
N LEU A 25 0.11 5.80 -9.36
CA LEU A 25 -0.44 6.36 -8.12
C LEU A 25 0.61 6.34 -7.00
N LEU A 26 0.80 7.48 -6.36
CA LEU A 26 1.54 7.63 -5.12
C LEU A 26 0.68 8.30 -4.05
N VAL A 27 0.93 7.94 -2.80
CA VAL A 27 0.28 8.53 -1.62
C VAL A 27 1.32 9.36 -0.87
N HIS A 28 1.04 10.64 -0.68
CA HIS A 28 1.80 11.49 0.24
C HIS A 28 1.42 11.15 1.68
N ARG A 29 2.41 10.91 2.55
CA ARG A 29 2.19 10.63 3.97
C ARG A 29 2.69 11.82 4.80
N PRO A 30 1.82 12.78 5.18
CA PRO A 30 2.24 14.02 5.81
C PRO A 30 3.03 13.83 7.12
N ALA A 31 2.74 12.76 7.87
CA ALA A 31 3.45 12.45 9.11
C ALA A 31 4.93 12.07 8.90
N TYR A 32 5.31 11.69 7.69
CA TYR A 32 6.66 11.26 7.32
C TYR A 32 7.29 12.13 6.22
N ASP A 33 6.52 13.09 5.68
CA ASP A 33 6.90 13.96 4.57
C ASP A 33 7.50 13.20 3.36
N ASP A 34 6.89 12.06 3.03
CA ASP A 34 7.33 11.20 1.95
C ASP A 34 6.18 10.71 1.06
N TRP A 35 6.55 10.19 -0.11
CA TRP A 35 5.63 9.59 -1.07
C TRP A 35 5.88 8.10 -1.16
N THR A 36 4.82 7.30 -1.06
CA THR A 36 4.91 5.84 -1.12
C THR A 36 3.83 5.24 -2.00
N PHE A 37 4.02 4.00 -2.44
CA PHE A 37 2.93 3.21 -3.00
C PHE A 37 1.83 2.93 -1.95
N PRO A 38 0.56 2.80 -2.38
CA PRO A 38 -0.52 2.42 -1.49
C PRO A 38 -0.26 1.03 -0.88
N LYS A 39 -0.37 0.95 0.45
CA LYS A 39 -0.16 -0.27 1.22
C LYS A 39 -0.92 -0.22 2.55
N GLY A 40 -1.35 -1.38 3.03
CA GLY A 40 -2.12 -1.58 4.26
C GLY A 40 -1.56 -2.71 5.13
N LYS A 41 -1.89 -2.67 6.43
CA LYS A 41 -1.63 -3.81 7.33
C LYS A 41 -2.73 -4.83 7.13
N ALA A 42 -2.38 -6.11 7.04
CA ALA A 42 -3.37 -7.17 6.98
C ALA A 42 -4.17 -7.21 8.29
N ARG A 43 -5.50 -7.27 8.20
CA ARG A 43 -6.34 -7.61 9.35
C ARG A 43 -6.42 -9.12 9.52
N ALA A 44 -6.74 -9.57 10.74
CA ALA A 44 -6.73 -10.99 11.08
C ALA A 44 -7.72 -11.84 10.27
N ASP A 45 -8.73 -11.20 9.67
CA ASP A 45 -9.82 -11.76 8.88
C ASP A 45 -9.74 -11.41 7.38
N GLU A 46 -8.72 -10.69 6.93
CA GLU A 46 -8.55 -10.29 5.52
C GLU A 46 -7.52 -11.21 4.82
N GLU A 47 -7.89 -11.78 3.66
CA GLU A 47 -6.90 -12.35 2.74
C GLU A 47 -5.99 -11.23 2.19
N GLU A 48 -4.73 -11.54 1.90
CA GLU A 48 -3.70 -10.56 1.54
C GLU A 48 -4.07 -9.69 0.33
N ALA A 49 -4.78 -10.25 -0.65
CA ALA A 49 -5.30 -9.52 -1.81
C ALA A 49 -6.46 -8.57 -1.45
N ALA A 50 -7.26 -8.91 -0.43
CA ALA A 50 -8.38 -8.08 0.04
C ALA A 50 -7.88 -6.84 0.80
N SER A 51 -6.72 -6.91 1.46
CA SER A 51 -6.12 -5.77 2.16
C SER A 51 -5.64 -4.66 1.20
N SER A 52 -5.46 -4.97 -0.09
CA SER A 52 -5.14 -3.99 -1.15
C SER A 52 -6.36 -3.27 -1.73
N SER A 53 -7.59 -3.64 -1.31
CA SER A 53 -8.85 -3.07 -1.78
C SER A 53 -9.40 -1.99 -0.83
N TRP A 54 -8.61 -0.96 -0.56
CA TRP A 54 -9.11 0.29 0.00
C TRP A 54 -9.12 1.34 -1.13
N THR A 55 -10.10 1.22 -2.03
CA THR A 55 -10.56 2.35 -2.87
C THR A 55 -11.34 3.34 -2.02
#